data_AF-A0A2K1KJM1-F1
#
_entry.id   AF-A0A2K1KJM1-F1
#
_cell.length_a   1.000
_cell.length_b   1.000
_cell.length_c   1.000
_cell.angle_alpha   90.00
_cell.angle_beta   90.00
_cell.angle_gamma   90.00
#
_symmetry.space_group_name_H-M   'P 1'
#
loop_
_entity.id
_entity.type
_entity.pdbx_description
1 polymer ?
#
loop_
_entity_poly.entity_id
_entity_poly.type
_entity_poly.pdbx_seq_one_letter_code
_entity_poly.pdbx_strand_id
1 'polypeptide(L)'
;MTIKDEDMALVGEKKRPRGEDNDAAAMEVEGNENGAISGEKDNDAGEGVEKVEVKRAKTVEAALVASPGVVEVEKIAENDSIEMRAEKNGVVKTGTHIPGGGKTGRKRKVALILAYCGAAYQGMQRNPGAITIEGELEQALFRADAIAECNFGDMRKVDWMRAARTDKGVSAIGQIVSARLVIDPPGLVERVNQHLPKDIRVFGYTRVTSNFNAKQMCDKRRYEYLVPVFAFNPHAHHDRETMQMWSDRKENVRLQRIEKRKALEQKAAGIEVGAADVKDATNGAPQSKALEAEEVKSVEVRVEITSVVKEVVEIEAEGTSNGEEQVPFVFDDAKLERLNEILGKYVGTRNYHNFTARIKPEDPSAKRYIISFTAGKVIEVQGMQFVPCTVVGQSFMLHQIRKMIGTAIAIMRGCVPDSIIDFALQSKNDVNTPMAPELGLFLDECFYSAYNKKFSNSHEKLSQEGYEEQILKFKHEVIYPHIATTEAKDGTMALWLHGLNDRHYPYFATHREGAKL
;
A
#
# COMPACT_ATOMS: atom_id res chain seq x y z
N MET A 1 39.78 37.43 -19.05
CA MET A 1 41.05 37.08 -18.38
C MET A 1 41.02 35.55 -18.23
N THR A 2 41.67 34.80 -19.13
CA THR A 2 43.04 34.23 -19.00
C THR A 2 43.11 33.03 -18.03
N ILE A 3 43.74 31.88 -18.31
CA ILE A 3 44.16 31.21 -19.58
C ILE A 3 44.65 29.76 -19.23
N LYS A 4 44.50 28.79 -20.13
CA LYS A 4 45.24 27.49 -20.30
C LYS A 4 45.34 26.42 -19.18
N ASP A 5 44.88 25.21 -19.54
CA ASP A 5 45.67 24.00 -19.93
C ASP A 5 46.89 23.48 -19.13
N GLU A 6 46.89 22.14 -19.02
CA GLU A 6 48.00 21.16 -19.00
C GLU A 6 49.00 21.12 -17.82
N ASP A 7 49.08 19.96 -17.15
CA ASP A 7 50.32 19.16 -17.19
C ASP A 7 50.10 17.65 -16.88
N MET A 8 51.06 16.80 -17.28
CA MET A 8 50.90 15.34 -17.43
C MET A 8 52.10 14.57 -16.85
N ALA A 9 51.90 13.59 -15.94
CA ALA A 9 52.98 12.68 -15.52
C ALA A 9 52.53 11.27 -15.04
N LEU A 10 53.24 10.26 -15.57
CA LEU A 10 53.00 8.82 -15.47
C LEU A 10 53.52 8.16 -14.17
N VAL A 11 52.71 7.27 -13.59
CA VAL A 11 53.07 6.00 -12.88
C VAL A 11 51.85 5.06 -13.01
N GLY A 12 51.93 3.73 -13.18
CA GLY A 12 53.04 2.80 -13.45
C GLY A 12 52.60 1.34 -13.19
N GLU A 13 52.86 0.39 -14.09
CA GLU A 13 52.36 -0.99 -13.97
C GLU A 13 53.15 -1.89 -13.00
N LYS A 14 52.47 -2.81 -12.30
CA LYS A 14 53.00 -4.14 -11.96
C LYS A 14 51.92 -5.23 -12.03
N LYS A 15 52.17 -6.24 -12.87
CA LYS A 15 51.36 -7.47 -13.03
C LYS A 15 51.72 -8.55 -12.00
N ARG A 16 50.79 -9.51 -11.85
CA ARG A 16 50.94 -10.98 -11.62
C ARG A 16 50.27 -11.49 -10.32
N PRO A 17 49.89 -12.79 -10.24
CA PRO A 17 49.65 -13.77 -11.31
C PRO A 17 48.27 -14.47 -11.22
N ARG A 18 47.96 -15.33 -12.21
CA ARG A 18 47.00 -16.43 -12.03
C ARG A 18 47.67 -17.56 -11.25
N GLY A 19 46.91 -18.26 -10.42
CA GLY A 19 47.18 -19.63 -9.99
C GLY A 19 45.96 -20.48 -10.34
N GLU A 20 46.19 -21.54 -11.10
CA GLU A 20 45.29 -22.70 -11.12
C GLU A 20 45.65 -23.56 -9.91
N ASP A 21 44.68 -24.27 -9.33
CA ASP A 21 44.86 -25.67 -8.93
C ASP A 21 43.50 -26.29 -8.62
N ASN A 22 43.36 -27.56 -8.97
CA ASN A 22 42.26 -28.40 -8.49
C ASN A 22 42.58 -28.83 -7.05
N ASP A 23 41.57 -29.19 -6.27
CA ASP A 23 41.51 -30.58 -5.83
C ASP A 23 40.14 -30.99 -5.28
N ALA A 24 39.85 -32.27 -5.40
CA ALA A 24 38.68 -32.90 -4.83
C ALA A 24 38.99 -33.41 -3.41
N ALA A 25 38.02 -33.26 -2.51
CA ALA A 25 38.01 -33.98 -1.24
C ALA A 25 36.60 -34.55 -0.99
N ALA A 26 36.40 -35.78 -1.44
CA ALA A 26 35.48 -36.67 -0.75
C ALA A 26 36.17 -37.13 0.53
N MET A 27 35.44 -37.23 1.64
CA MET A 27 35.89 -38.04 2.77
C MET A 27 34.68 -38.71 3.44
N GLU A 28 34.94 -39.91 3.94
CA GLU A 28 33.94 -40.96 4.09
C GLU A 28 33.34 -41.04 5.51
N VAL A 29 32.42 -41.99 5.62
CA VAL A 29 31.71 -42.43 6.81
C VAL A 29 32.64 -43.10 7.82
N GLU A 30 32.57 -42.65 9.07
CA GLU A 30 32.52 -43.53 10.25
C GLU A 30 31.39 -42.95 11.14
N GLY A 31 30.54 -43.71 11.82
CA GLY A 31 30.59 -45.14 12.10
C GLY A 31 30.37 -45.35 13.59
N ASN A 32 29.11 -45.51 14.03
CA ASN A 32 28.83 -46.21 15.30
C ASN A 32 27.47 -46.90 15.26
N GLU A 33 27.47 -48.16 15.65
CA GLU A 33 26.32 -49.09 15.60
C GLU A 33 25.70 -49.29 17.01
N ASN A 34 24.83 -50.30 17.12
CA ASN A 34 24.06 -50.77 18.28
C ASN A 34 22.77 -50.01 18.56
N GLY A 35 21.58 -50.63 18.59
CA GLY A 35 21.16 -52.01 18.25
C GLY A 35 19.62 -52.03 18.21
N ALA A 36 18.98 -52.64 17.22
CA ALA A 36 18.63 -54.08 17.14
C ALA A 36 17.57 -54.53 18.18
N ILE A 37 16.65 -55.41 17.73
CA ILE A 37 15.42 -55.97 18.34
C ILE A 37 14.14 -55.28 17.78
N SER A 38 13.60 -55.68 16.62
CA SER A 38 12.98 -56.97 16.22
C SER A 38 11.60 -57.21 16.86
N GLY A 39 10.55 -57.33 16.02
CA GLY A 39 9.18 -57.56 16.49
C GLY A 39 8.15 -57.60 15.35
N GLU A 40 8.29 -58.54 14.42
CA GLU A 40 7.16 -58.93 13.56
C GLU A 40 6.04 -59.57 14.41
N LYS A 41 4.78 -59.30 14.04
CA LYS A 41 3.74 -60.34 13.93
C LYS A 41 2.47 -59.82 13.26
N ASP A 42 1.91 -60.68 12.42
CA ASP A 42 0.63 -60.53 11.73
C ASP A 42 -0.57 -60.61 12.70
N ASN A 43 -1.68 -59.93 12.36
CA ASN A 43 -2.89 -60.62 11.86
C ASN A 43 -4.09 -59.67 11.69
N ASP A 44 -4.63 -59.71 10.47
CA ASP A 44 -6.03 -60.03 10.08
C ASP A 44 -7.28 -59.35 10.72
N ALA A 45 -8.27 -59.19 9.83
CA ALA A 45 -9.74 -59.06 9.99
C ALA A 45 -10.37 -58.07 11.00
N GLY A 46 -11.31 -57.26 10.51
CA GLY A 46 -12.27 -56.52 11.33
C GLY A 46 -13.16 -55.55 10.55
N GLU A 47 -14.33 -56.00 10.11
CA GLU A 47 -15.36 -55.13 9.51
C GLU A 47 -15.92 -54.13 10.54
N GLY A 48 -16.23 -52.90 10.09
CA GLY A 48 -16.75 -51.83 10.95
C GLY A 48 -17.54 -50.80 10.15
N VAL A 49 -18.76 -51.17 9.73
CA VAL A 49 -19.68 -50.24 9.05
C VAL A 49 -20.31 -49.32 10.06
N GLU A 50 -20.08 -48.01 9.97
CA GLU A 50 -20.93 -47.02 10.63
C GLU A 50 -21.49 -46.01 9.63
N LYS A 51 -22.82 -46.02 9.48
CA LYS A 51 -23.58 -45.08 8.67
C LYS A 51 -23.81 -43.81 9.48
N VAL A 52 -23.48 -42.64 8.93
CA VAL A 52 -24.05 -41.37 9.41
C VAL A 52 -25.03 -40.86 8.36
N GLU A 53 -26.28 -40.75 8.77
CA GLU A 53 -27.43 -40.57 7.90
C GLU A 53 -27.76 -39.08 7.63
N VAL A 54 -28.34 -38.82 6.46
CA VAL A 54 -28.71 -37.51 5.95
C VAL A 54 -29.86 -36.89 6.77
N LYS A 55 -29.74 -35.61 7.13
CA LYS A 55 -30.90 -34.75 7.44
C LYS A 55 -30.91 -33.47 6.61
N ARG A 56 -31.66 -33.52 5.51
CA ARG A 56 -32.21 -32.33 4.84
C ARG A 56 -33.38 -31.78 5.65
N ALA A 57 -33.48 -30.47 5.81
CA ALA A 57 -34.72 -29.78 6.16
C ALA A 57 -35.15 -28.89 4.99
N LYS A 58 -36.47 -28.84 4.71
CA LYS A 58 -37.07 -28.02 3.64
C LYS A 58 -37.75 -26.79 4.23
N THR A 59 -37.63 -25.69 3.49
CA THR A 59 -38.68 -24.70 3.14
C THR A 59 -39.79 -24.36 4.15
N VAL A 60 -39.91 -23.06 4.45
CA VAL A 60 -41.20 -22.36 4.61
C VAL A 60 -41.14 -21.06 3.79
N GLU A 61 -42.28 -20.62 3.28
CA GLU A 61 -42.42 -19.60 2.22
C GLU A 61 -43.26 -18.38 2.70
N ALA A 62 -43.08 -17.24 2.04
CA ALA A 62 -43.98 -16.08 1.91
C ALA A 62 -44.46 -15.28 3.14
N ALA A 63 -44.23 -13.95 3.07
CA ALA A 63 -45.25 -12.92 3.33
C ALA A 63 -44.88 -11.60 2.61
N LEU A 64 -45.76 -11.09 1.73
CA LEU A 64 -45.66 -9.77 1.10
C LEU A 64 -46.41 -8.71 1.94
N VAL A 65 -45.95 -7.47 1.89
CA VAL A 65 -46.79 -6.26 2.01
C VAL A 65 -46.32 -5.22 0.98
N ALA A 66 -47.24 -4.65 0.20
CA ALA A 66 -47.00 -3.60 -0.79
C ALA A 66 -47.60 -2.26 -0.28
N SER A 67 -47.09 -1.06 -0.61
CA SER A 67 -47.39 -0.24 -1.82
C SER A 67 -47.08 1.26 -1.47
N PRO A 68 -47.21 2.28 -2.35
CA PRO A 68 -46.76 2.42 -3.75
C PRO A 68 -46.16 3.83 -4.10
N GLY A 69 -45.57 3.98 -5.30
CA GLY A 69 -45.28 5.28 -5.97
C GLY A 69 -43.88 5.86 -5.71
N VAL A 70 -43.21 6.55 -6.65
CA VAL A 70 -43.60 7.11 -7.97
C VAL A 70 -42.52 6.79 -9.02
N VAL A 71 -42.91 6.79 -10.30
CA VAL A 71 -42.06 6.48 -11.47
C VAL A 71 -41.45 7.75 -12.05
N GLU A 72 -40.15 7.74 -12.33
CA GLU A 72 -39.60 8.45 -13.50
C GLU A 72 -38.41 7.67 -14.09
N VAL A 73 -38.24 7.75 -15.41
CA VAL A 73 -37.40 6.81 -16.19
C VAL A 73 -36.38 7.58 -17.01
N GLU A 74 -35.10 7.44 -16.68
CA GLU A 74 -34.00 7.73 -17.61
C GLU A 74 -33.13 6.49 -17.82
N LYS A 75 -32.79 6.24 -19.09
CA LYS A 75 -32.05 5.04 -19.53
C LYS A 75 -30.55 5.27 -19.40
N ILE A 76 -29.87 4.42 -18.64
CA ILE A 76 -28.42 4.20 -18.76
C ILE A 76 -28.19 2.70 -18.93
N ALA A 77 -27.20 2.34 -19.77
CA ALA A 77 -27.06 1.01 -20.37
C ALA A 77 -26.73 -0.12 -19.38
N GLU A 78 -27.11 -1.34 -19.77
CA GLU A 78 -26.95 -2.57 -18.98
C GLU A 78 -25.48 -2.91 -18.69
N ASN A 79 -25.14 -2.97 -17.40
CA ASN A 79 -23.83 -3.40 -16.90
C ASN A 79 -23.79 -4.93 -16.73
N ASP A 80 -23.80 -5.65 -17.85
CA ASP A 80 -23.82 -7.12 -17.83
C ASP A 80 -22.38 -7.70 -17.87
N SER A 81 -21.68 -7.65 -16.73
CA SER A 81 -20.66 -8.65 -16.33
C SER A 81 -19.93 -8.27 -15.03
N ILE A 82 -20.14 -9.06 -13.96
CA ILE A 82 -19.11 -9.46 -12.97
C ILE A 82 -19.66 -10.53 -11.99
N GLU A 83 -20.97 -10.61 -11.77
CA GLU A 83 -21.59 -11.60 -10.86
C GLU A 83 -22.08 -12.89 -11.56
N MET A 84 -21.16 -13.73 -12.06
CA MET A 84 -21.37 -15.18 -12.24
C MET A 84 -20.04 -15.93 -12.37
N ARG A 85 -19.34 -16.17 -11.25
CA ARG A 85 -18.14 -17.05 -11.24
C ARG A 85 -18.02 -18.00 -10.04
N ALA A 86 -19.13 -18.26 -9.36
CA ALA A 86 -19.20 -19.18 -8.22
C ALA A 86 -20.00 -20.47 -8.49
N GLU A 87 -20.25 -20.86 -9.75
CA GLU A 87 -21.04 -22.07 -10.04
C GLU A 87 -20.71 -22.78 -11.37
N LYS A 88 -19.46 -23.24 -11.55
CA LYS A 88 -19.09 -24.23 -12.60
C LYS A 88 -18.10 -25.30 -12.12
N ASN A 89 -18.42 -25.96 -11.00
CA ASN A 89 -17.87 -27.31 -10.72
C ASN A 89 -18.67 -28.39 -11.47
N GLY A 90 -18.74 -28.25 -12.80
CA GLY A 90 -19.10 -29.35 -13.69
C GLY A 90 -17.82 -29.93 -14.27
N VAL A 91 -17.64 -31.25 -14.24
CA VAL A 91 -16.47 -31.93 -14.83
C VAL A 91 -16.46 -31.66 -16.33
N VAL A 92 -15.67 -30.67 -16.75
CA VAL A 92 -15.42 -30.39 -18.17
C VAL A 92 -14.60 -31.55 -18.70
N LYS A 93 -15.24 -32.43 -19.48
CA LYS A 93 -14.54 -33.44 -20.27
C LYS A 93 -13.50 -32.72 -21.11
N THR A 94 -12.23 -33.09 -20.92
CA THR A 94 -11.10 -32.53 -21.64
C THR A 94 -11.34 -32.67 -23.14
N GLY A 95 -11.58 -31.56 -23.82
CA GLY A 95 -11.50 -31.52 -25.28
C GLY A 95 -10.09 -31.96 -25.66
N THR A 96 -9.98 -33.00 -26.48
CA THR A 96 -8.70 -33.51 -26.97
C THR A 96 -8.01 -32.41 -27.77
N HIS A 97 -7.05 -31.73 -27.15
CA HIS A 97 -6.06 -30.95 -27.88
C HIS A 97 -5.26 -31.95 -28.71
N ILE A 98 -5.56 -32.00 -30.02
CA ILE A 98 -4.76 -32.73 -30.99
C ILE A 98 -3.56 -31.82 -31.27
N PRO A 99 -2.33 -32.17 -30.85
CA PRO A 99 -1.17 -31.35 -31.17
C PRO A 99 -1.02 -31.34 -32.69
N GLY A 100 -0.78 -30.17 -33.28
CA GLY A 100 -0.40 -30.09 -34.68
C GLY A 100 0.86 -30.94 -34.89
N GLY A 101 0.79 -31.97 -35.73
CA GLY A 101 1.87 -32.94 -35.97
C GLY A 101 3.10 -32.40 -36.70
N GLY A 102 3.43 -31.12 -36.50
CA GLY A 102 4.60 -30.45 -37.04
C GLY A 102 5.86 -30.74 -36.23
N LYS A 103 7.01 -30.61 -36.88
CA LYS A 103 8.33 -30.69 -36.25
C LYS A 103 8.39 -29.70 -35.08
N THR A 104 8.67 -30.18 -33.86
CA THR A 104 8.74 -29.33 -32.66
C THR A 104 9.74 -28.19 -32.88
N GLY A 105 9.25 -26.95 -32.89
CA GLY A 105 10.07 -25.79 -33.21
C GLY A 105 11.25 -25.62 -32.23
N ARG A 106 12.36 -25.05 -32.70
CA ARG A 106 13.61 -25.00 -31.93
C ARG A 106 13.50 -23.96 -30.81
N LYS A 107 13.37 -24.43 -29.55
CA LYS A 107 13.30 -23.58 -28.34
C LYS A 107 14.37 -22.46 -28.33
N ARG A 108 13.96 -21.27 -27.87
CA ARG A 108 14.79 -20.09 -27.63
C ARG A 108 14.62 -19.63 -26.19
N LYS A 109 15.69 -19.20 -25.53
CA LYS A 109 15.56 -18.47 -24.27
C LYS A 109 15.08 -17.05 -24.60
N VAL A 110 13.95 -16.66 -24.03
CA VAL A 110 13.34 -15.34 -24.18
C VAL A 110 13.00 -14.76 -22.82
N ALA A 111 12.86 -13.44 -22.76
CA ALA A 111 12.23 -12.73 -21.66
C ALA A 111 10.91 -12.13 -22.17
N LEU A 112 9.78 -12.44 -21.55
CA LEU A 112 8.47 -11.86 -21.86
C LEU A 112 8.24 -10.62 -20.99
N ILE A 113 7.65 -9.59 -21.58
CA ILE A 113 7.21 -8.35 -20.92
C ILE A 113 5.70 -8.43 -20.75
N LEU A 114 5.20 -8.38 -19.51
CA LEU A 114 3.78 -8.60 -19.23
C LEU A 114 3.21 -7.77 -18.08
N ALA A 115 1.89 -7.55 -18.17
CA ALA A 115 1.04 -6.93 -17.15
C ALA A 115 -0.07 -7.89 -16.69
N TYR A 116 -0.58 -7.66 -15.50
CA TYR A 116 -1.80 -8.28 -14.99
C TYR A 116 -2.45 -7.50 -13.86
N CYS A 117 -3.77 -7.57 -13.77
CA CYS A 117 -4.52 -7.23 -12.56
C CYS A 117 -4.50 -8.43 -11.60
N GLY A 118 -4.07 -8.23 -10.36
CA GLY A 118 -3.89 -9.30 -9.37
C GLY A 118 -5.19 -9.81 -8.71
N ALA A 119 -6.31 -9.13 -8.93
CA ALA A 119 -7.57 -9.30 -8.18
C ALA A 119 -8.06 -10.76 -8.08
N ALA A 120 -8.09 -11.48 -9.20
CA ALA A 120 -8.61 -12.85 -9.27
C ALA A 120 -7.57 -13.93 -8.87
N TYR A 121 -6.36 -13.54 -8.49
CA TYR A 121 -5.20 -14.43 -8.42
C TYR A 121 -4.56 -14.50 -7.03
N GLN A 122 -4.14 -15.69 -6.63
CA GLN A 122 -3.37 -15.93 -5.40
C GLN A 122 -1.87 -15.63 -5.61
N GLY A 123 -1.58 -14.51 -6.28
CA GLY A 123 -0.25 -14.01 -6.61
C GLY A 123 0.36 -14.60 -7.89
N MET A 124 1.63 -14.27 -8.13
CA MET A 124 2.34 -14.69 -9.35
C MET A 124 2.57 -16.20 -9.42
N GLN A 125 3.21 -16.76 -8.38
CA GLN A 125 3.82 -18.09 -8.44
C GLN A 125 2.78 -19.22 -8.36
N ARG A 126 2.89 -20.25 -9.21
CA ARG A 126 2.05 -21.47 -9.12
C ARG A 126 2.13 -22.11 -7.73
N ASN A 127 0.97 -22.36 -7.12
CA ASN A 127 0.79 -23.18 -5.92
C ASN A 127 -0.34 -24.20 -6.18
N PRO A 128 -0.31 -25.41 -5.61
CA PRO A 128 -1.38 -26.40 -5.79
C PRO A 128 -2.76 -25.87 -5.37
N GLY A 129 -3.78 -26.14 -6.19
CA GLY A 129 -5.17 -25.72 -5.93
C GLY A 129 -5.47 -24.22 -6.08
N ALA A 130 -4.45 -23.38 -6.36
CA ALA A 130 -4.60 -21.94 -6.47
C ALA A 130 -4.61 -21.47 -7.95
N ILE A 131 -5.48 -20.52 -8.27
CA ILE A 131 -5.44 -19.79 -9.55
C ILE A 131 -4.37 -18.70 -9.43
N THR A 132 -3.37 -18.72 -10.32
CA THR A 132 -2.19 -17.83 -10.26
C THR A 132 -1.78 -17.39 -11.66
N ILE A 133 -1.07 -16.26 -11.75
CA ILE A 133 -0.62 -15.68 -13.03
C ILE A 133 0.27 -16.66 -13.81
N GLU A 134 1.21 -17.34 -13.16
CA GLU A 134 2.03 -18.37 -13.81
C GLU A 134 1.22 -19.58 -14.30
N GLY A 135 0.07 -19.89 -13.68
CA GLY A 135 -0.82 -20.97 -14.11
C GLY A 135 -1.62 -20.63 -15.37
N GLU A 136 -2.09 -19.39 -15.50
CA GLU A 136 -2.72 -18.92 -16.74
C GLU A 136 -1.69 -18.73 -17.87
N LEU A 137 -0.51 -18.18 -17.57
CA LEU A 137 0.58 -18.05 -18.54
C LEU A 137 1.03 -19.40 -19.10
N GLU A 138 1.20 -20.43 -18.28
CA GLU A 138 1.57 -21.77 -18.74
C GLU A 138 0.50 -22.39 -19.64
N GLN A 139 -0.79 -22.25 -19.29
CA GLN A 139 -1.89 -22.73 -20.14
C GLN A 139 -1.96 -21.99 -21.48
N ALA A 140 -1.81 -20.66 -21.48
CA ALA A 140 -1.83 -19.87 -22.69
C ALA A 140 -0.61 -20.16 -23.59
N LEU A 141 0.58 -20.31 -23.00
CA LEU A 141 1.80 -20.70 -23.72
C LEU A 141 1.73 -22.12 -24.28
N PHE A 142 1.06 -23.05 -23.60
CA PHE A 142 0.81 -24.40 -24.11
C PHE A 142 -0.15 -24.36 -25.31
N ARG A 143 -1.30 -23.69 -25.18
CA ARG A 143 -2.30 -23.55 -26.26
C ARG A 143 -1.76 -22.78 -27.48
N ALA A 144 -0.79 -21.89 -27.29
CA ALA A 144 -0.10 -21.14 -28.34
C ALA A 144 1.06 -21.91 -29.04
N ASP A 145 1.19 -23.21 -28.78
CA ASP A 145 2.29 -24.10 -29.20
C ASP A 145 3.71 -23.66 -28.76
N ALA A 146 3.81 -22.72 -27.81
CA ALA A 146 5.08 -22.19 -27.31
C ALA A 146 5.78 -23.13 -26.31
N ILE A 147 5.02 -24.05 -25.69
CA ILE A 147 5.49 -25.11 -24.81
C ILE A 147 5.04 -26.44 -25.39
N ALA A 148 5.96 -27.33 -25.75
CA ALA A 148 5.60 -28.68 -26.20
C ALA A 148 5.13 -29.55 -25.02
N GLU A 149 4.14 -30.41 -25.26
CA GLU A 149 3.42 -31.27 -24.30
C GLU A 149 4.31 -31.95 -23.25
N CYS A 150 5.44 -32.54 -23.66
CA CYS A 150 6.39 -33.20 -22.74
C CYS A 150 7.01 -32.27 -21.67
N ASN A 151 6.82 -30.96 -21.79
CA ASN A 151 7.26 -29.92 -20.86
C ASN A 151 6.12 -29.27 -20.07
N PHE A 152 4.86 -29.46 -20.50
CA PHE A 152 3.70 -28.88 -19.84
C PHE A 152 3.54 -29.46 -18.42
N GLY A 153 3.11 -28.63 -17.48
CA GLY A 153 2.97 -28.97 -16.07
C GLY A 153 4.26 -28.82 -15.25
N ASP A 154 5.45 -28.94 -15.87
CA ASP A 154 6.75 -28.78 -15.20
C ASP A 154 7.57 -27.62 -15.80
N MET A 155 7.33 -26.45 -15.23
CA MET A 155 8.01 -25.18 -15.54
C MET A 155 9.55 -25.24 -15.47
N ARG A 156 10.15 -26.24 -14.81
CA ARG A 156 11.61 -26.42 -14.79
C ARG A 156 12.14 -26.87 -16.15
N LYS A 157 11.37 -27.66 -16.92
CA LYS A 157 11.73 -28.16 -18.27
C LYS A 157 11.78 -27.05 -19.33
N VAL A 158 11.20 -25.89 -19.04
CA VAL A 158 11.32 -24.66 -19.83
C VAL A 158 12.19 -23.61 -19.15
N ASP A 159 12.91 -23.94 -18.07
CA ASP A 159 13.86 -23.03 -17.41
C ASP A 159 13.18 -21.67 -17.07
N TRP A 160 12.03 -21.78 -16.38
CA TRP A 160 11.15 -20.67 -16.03
C TRP A 160 11.66 -19.86 -14.82
N MET A 161 11.79 -18.55 -14.99
CA MET A 161 12.17 -17.59 -13.94
C MET A 161 11.28 -16.34 -14.00
N ARG A 162 10.97 -15.74 -12.85
CA ARG A 162 10.21 -14.48 -12.72
C ARG A 162 11.04 -13.41 -12.03
N ALA A 163 10.93 -12.15 -12.47
CA ALA A 163 11.71 -11.03 -11.95
C ALA A 163 11.29 -10.61 -10.53
N ALA A 164 9.98 -10.64 -10.29
CA ALA A 164 9.34 -10.39 -9.00
C ALA A 164 8.31 -11.49 -8.69
N ARG A 165 8.16 -11.83 -7.41
CA ARG A 165 7.02 -12.60 -6.90
C ARG A 165 6.08 -11.60 -6.24
N THR A 166 4.93 -11.37 -6.84
CA THR A 166 3.84 -10.58 -6.25
C THR A 166 3.00 -11.48 -5.34
N ASP A 167 2.51 -10.87 -4.24
CA ASP A 167 1.59 -11.50 -3.31
C ASP A 167 0.17 -11.57 -3.90
N LYS A 168 -0.77 -12.21 -3.18
CA LYS A 168 -2.20 -12.23 -3.54
C LYS A 168 -2.72 -10.80 -3.78
N GLY A 169 -3.54 -10.62 -4.81
CA GLY A 169 -4.16 -9.32 -5.15
C GLY A 169 -3.22 -8.28 -5.79
N VAL A 170 -1.91 -8.36 -5.55
CA VAL A 170 -0.93 -7.38 -6.04
C VAL A 170 -0.79 -7.47 -7.56
N SER A 171 -0.98 -6.33 -8.24
CA SER A 171 -0.95 -6.23 -9.70
C SER A 171 0.46 -5.98 -10.26
N ALA A 172 0.61 -5.98 -11.58
CA ALA A 172 1.84 -5.54 -12.26
C ALA A 172 1.56 -4.97 -13.64
N ILE A 173 2.39 -4.03 -14.08
CA ILE A 173 2.43 -3.55 -15.48
C ILE A 173 3.81 -3.73 -16.15
N GLY A 174 4.84 -4.08 -15.35
CA GLY A 174 6.21 -4.34 -15.81
C GLY A 174 6.83 -5.61 -15.23
N GLN A 175 6.05 -6.71 -15.16
CA GLN A 175 6.60 -8.01 -14.79
C GLN A 175 7.41 -8.57 -15.96
N ILE A 176 8.58 -9.13 -15.64
CA ILE A 176 9.40 -9.88 -16.60
C ILE A 176 9.47 -11.36 -16.17
N VAL A 177 9.26 -12.27 -17.11
CA VAL A 177 9.55 -13.70 -16.93
C VAL A 177 10.50 -14.18 -18.02
N SER A 178 11.39 -15.13 -17.73
CA SER A 178 12.23 -15.77 -18.75
C SER A 178 12.02 -17.27 -18.83
N ALA A 179 11.97 -17.81 -20.05
CA ALA A 179 11.67 -19.21 -20.33
C ALA A 179 12.28 -19.64 -21.69
N ARG A 180 12.36 -20.95 -21.91
CA ARG A 180 12.80 -21.60 -23.16
C ARG A 180 11.58 -22.02 -23.97
N LEU A 181 11.12 -21.11 -24.83
CA LEU A 181 9.87 -21.22 -25.59
C LEU A 181 10.12 -21.50 -27.07
N VAL A 182 9.15 -22.11 -27.73
CA VAL A 182 9.07 -22.15 -29.19
C VAL A 182 8.48 -20.83 -29.66
N ILE A 183 9.24 -20.06 -30.45
CA ILE A 183 8.83 -18.72 -30.91
C ILE A 183 8.28 -18.71 -32.34
N ASP A 184 8.53 -19.77 -33.10
CA ASP A 184 8.11 -19.96 -34.49
C ASP A 184 6.80 -20.77 -34.52
N PRO A 185 5.80 -20.44 -35.38
CA PRO A 185 5.80 -19.34 -36.35
C PRO A 185 5.74 -17.96 -35.68
N PRO A 186 6.04 -16.87 -36.42
CA PRO A 186 5.92 -15.49 -35.90
C PRO A 186 4.54 -15.17 -35.30
N GLY A 187 4.47 -14.10 -34.51
CA GLY A 187 3.23 -13.70 -33.82
C GLY A 187 2.99 -14.42 -32.49
N LEU A 188 4.06 -14.69 -31.72
CA LEU A 188 3.97 -15.37 -30.42
C LEU A 188 3.10 -14.60 -29.43
N VAL A 189 3.20 -13.27 -29.41
CA VAL A 189 2.48 -12.39 -28.47
C VAL A 189 0.98 -12.49 -28.71
N GLU A 190 0.56 -12.45 -29.96
CA GLU A 190 -0.82 -12.55 -30.41
C GLU A 190 -1.42 -13.91 -30.08
N ARG A 191 -0.71 -15.01 -30.40
CA ARG A 191 -1.17 -16.37 -30.05
C ARG A 191 -1.33 -16.57 -28.54
N VAL A 192 -0.40 -16.06 -27.74
CA VAL A 192 -0.49 -16.17 -26.27
C VAL A 192 -1.64 -15.32 -25.74
N ASN A 193 -1.78 -14.07 -26.19
CA ASN A 193 -2.86 -13.18 -25.76
C ASN A 193 -4.27 -13.66 -26.19
N GLN A 194 -4.41 -14.41 -27.29
CA GLN A 194 -5.67 -15.06 -27.68
C GLN A 194 -6.16 -16.09 -26.65
N HIS A 195 -5.26 -16.64 -25.85
CA HIS A 195 -5.57 -17.63 -24.81
C HIS A 195 -5.50 -17.06 -23.37
N LEU A 196 -5.13 -15.78 -23.21
CA LEU A 196 -5.09 -15.12 -21.91
C LEU A 196 -6.40 -14.37 -21.59
N PRO A 197 -6.86 -14.40 -20.33
CA PRO A 197 -7.99 -13.58 -19.90
C PRO A 197 -7.65 -12.08 -19.99
N LYS A 198 -8.67 -11.20 -20.04
CA LYS A 198 -8.48 -9.76 -20.35
C LYS A 198 -7.59 -9.00 -19.36
N ASP A 199 -7.53 -9.51 -18.14
CA ASP A 199 -6.76 -9.04 -16.99
C ASP A 199 -5.29 -9.51 -16.98
N ILE A 200 -4.81 -10.26 -17.98
CA ILE A 200 -3.40 -10.61 -18.18
C ILE A 200 -2.99 -10.27 -19.63
N ARG A 201 -1.89 -9.56 -19.84
CA ARG A 201 -1.39 -9.18 -21.16
C ARG A 201 0.11 -9.36 -21.28
N VAL A 202 0.57 -10.04 -22.34
CA VAL A 202 1.95 -9.98 -22.80
C VAL A 202 2.04 -8.85 -23.83
N PHE A 203 2.95 -7.90 -23.64
CA PHE A 203 3.17 -6.82 -24.62
C PHE A 203 4.21 -7.20 -25.67
N GLY A 204 5.25 -7.92 -25.24
CA GLY A 204 6.38 -8.24 -26.10
C GLY A 204 7.30 -9.29 -25.51
N TYR A 205 8.35 -9.62 -26.26
CA TYR A 205 9.44 -10.45 -25.77
C TYR A 205 10.77 -10.08 -26.40
N THR A 206 11.85 -10.28 -25.65
CA THR A 206 13.23 -10.09 -26.12
C THR A 206 13.94 -11.43 -26.16
N ARG A 207 14.74 -11.69 -27.20
CA ARG A 207 15.65 -12.85 -27.20
C ARG A 207 16.87 -12.57 -26.33
N VAL A 208 17.13 -13.46 -25.38
CA VAL A 208 18.17 -13.28 -24.35
C VAL A 208 19.20 -14.41 -24.38
N THR A 209 20.33 -14.20 -23.71
CA THR A 209 21.38 -15.22 -23.56
C THR A 209 20.82 -16.53 -22.98
N SER A 210 21.42 -17.67 -23.32
CA SER A 210 20.94 -19.00 -22.88
C SER A 210 20.82 -19.17 -21.37
N ASN A 211 21.58 -18.38 -20.61
CA ASN A 211 21.71 -18.45 -19.15
C ASN A 211 21.01 -17.27 -18.46
N PHE A 212 20.19 -16.49 -19.18
CA PHE A 212 19.49 -15.34 -18.62
C PHE A 212 18.45 -15.74 -17.57
N ASN A 213 18.62 -15.24 -16.34
CA ASN A 213 17.69 -15.45 -15.24
C ASN A 213 17.00 -14.12 -14.88
N ALA A 214 15.70 -14.03 -15.15
CA ALA A 214 14.91 -12.81 -14.92
C ALA A 214 14.97 -12.34 -13.45
N LYS A 215 15.10 -13.24 -12.46
CA LYS A 215 15.23 -12.87 -11.05
C LYS A 215 16.60 -12.29 -10.72
N GLN A 216 17.66 -13.01 -11.11
CA GLN A 216 19.04 -12.75 -10.69
C GLN A 216 19.70 -11.60 -11.46
N MET A 217 19.33 -11.39 -12.73
CA MET A 217 19.91 -10.35 -13.58
C MET A 217 19.12 -9.03 -13.56
N CYS A 218 18.08 -8.92 -12.72
CA CYS A 218 17.33 -7.69 -12.53
C CYS A 218 17.97 -6.85 -11.42
N ASP A 219 18.39 -5.63 -11.77
CA ASP A 219 19.20 -4.75 -10.93
C ASP A 219 18.39 -4.08 -9.82
N LYS A 220 17.17 -3.66 -10.17
CA LYS A 220 16.25 -2.88 -9.34
C LYS A 220 14.83 -3.04 -9.86
N ARG A 221 13.84 -2.76 -9.01
CA ARG A 221 12.42 -2.76 -9.34
C ARG A 221 11.82 -1.41 -8.94
N ARG A 222 10.92 -0.87 -9.77
CA ARG A 222 10.01 0.23 -9.43
C ARG A 222 8.65 -0.37 -9.10
N TYR A 223 8.11 0.02 -7.95
CA TYR A 223 6.73 -0.24 -7.56
C TYR A 223 6.03 1.09 -7.35
N GLU A 224 4.72 1.07 -7.48
CA GLU A 224 3.87 2.20 -7.16
C GLU A 224 2.72 1.75 -6.27
N TYR A 225 2.35 2.62 -5.34
CA TYR A 225 1.23 2.41 -4.43
C TYR A 225 0.26 3.59 -4.58
N LEU A 226 -0.97 3.35 -5.02
CA LEU A 226 -2.03 4.36 -5.00
C LEU A 226 -2.64 4.45 -3.60
N VAL A 227 -2.40 5.56 -2.90
CA VAL A 227 -3.00 5.85 -1.60
C VAL A 227 -4.22 6.77 -1.80
N PRO A 228 -5.44 6.40 -1.38
CA PRO A 228 -6.58 7.32 -1.39
C PRO A 228 -6.29 8.57 -0.54
N VAL A 229 -6.64 9.76 -1.04
CA VAL A 229 -6.34 11.04 -0.38
C VAL A 229 -6.86 11.08 1.07
N PHE A 230 -8.04 10.51 1.34
CA PHE A 230 -8.62 10.46 2.68
C PHE A 230 -7.77 9.72 3.71
N ALA A 231 -6.86 8.83 3.29
CA ALA A 231 -5.99 8.10 4.22
C ALA A 231 -5.05 9.05 4.98
N PHE A 232 -4.69 10.18 4.38
CA PHE A 232 -3.87 11.22 5.00
C PHE A 232 -4.67 12.21 5.85
N ASN A 233 -6.01 12.16 5.86
CA ASN A 233 -6.83 13.02 6.72
C ASN A 233 -6.76 12.50 8.17
N PRO A 234 -6.18 13.25 9.13
CA PRO A 234 -6.07 12.80 10.52
C PRO A 234 -7.42 12.42 11.13
N HIS A 235 -8.49 13.13 10.74
CA HIS A 235 -9.83 13.05 11.33
C HIS A 235 -10.74 11.97 10.70
N ALA A 236 -10.36 11.39 9.56
CA ALA A 236 -11.19 10.39 8.87
C ALA A 236 -10.94 8.97 9.43
N HIS A 237 -11.97 8.14 9.47
CA HIS A 237 -11.88 6.70 9.81
C HIS A 237 -11.17 6.37 11.15
N HIS A 238 -11.36 7.21 12.17
CA HIS A 238 -10.94 6.86 13.54
C HIS A 238 -11.64 5.59 14.04
N ASP A 239 -10.99 4.90 14.97
CA ASP A 239 -11.64 3.89 15.79
C ASP A 239 -12.71 4.51 16.72
N ARG A 240 -13.60 3.67 17.25
CA ARG A 240 -14.74 4.11 18.08
C ARG A 240 -14.33 4.79 19.39
N GLU A 241 -13.22 4.38 19.99
CA GLU A 241 -12.74 4.92 21.27
C GLU A 241 -12.10 6.29 21.06
N THR A 242 -11.30 6.45 20.01
CA THR A 242 -10.77 7.75 19.58
C THR A 242 -11.91 8.72 19.20
N MET A 243 -12.98 8.27 18.52
CA MET A 243 -14.15 9.13 18.28
C MET A 243 -14.87 9.55 19.56
N GLN A 244 -14.98 8.68 20.56
CA GLN A 244 -15.54 9.04 21.87
C GLN A 244 -14.64 10.09 22.54
N MET A 245 -13.33 9.86 22.64
CA MET A 245 -12.37 10.82 23.20
C MET A 245 -12.39 12.19 22.49
N TRP A 246 -12.58 12.22 21.17
CA TRP A 246 -12.73 13.45 20.40
C TRP A 246 -14.05 14.17 20.70
N SER A 247 -15.14 13.43 20.87
CA SER A 247 -16.44 13.98 21.27
C SER A 247 -16.36 14.54 22.70
N ASP A 248 -15.78 13.79 23.63
CA ASP A 248 -15.56 14.20 25.01
C ASP A 248 -14.63 15.42 25.10
N ARG A 249 -13.61 15.50 24.22
CA ARG A 249 -12.74 16.68 24.10
C ARG A 249 -13.50 17.90 23.57
N LYS A 250 -14.32 17.76 22.52
CA LYS A 250 -15.16 18.85 22.00
C LYS A 250 -16.14 19.34 23.07
N GLU A 251 -16.78 18.43 23.81
CA GLU A 251 -17.68 18.79 24.91
C GLU A 251 -16.93 19.42 26.10
N ASN A 252 -15.73 18.95 26.45
CA ASN A 252 -14.90 19.59 27.49
C ASN A 252 -14.48 21.03 27.10
N VAL A 253 -14.09 21.27 25.84
CA VAL A 253 -13.79 22.63 25.35
C VAL A 253 -15.04 23.51 25.40
N ARG A 254 -16.22 22.96 25.06
CA ARG A 254 -17.51 23.65 25.18
C ARG A 254 -17.87 23.96 26.64
N LEU A 255 -17.65 23.03 27.57
CA LEU A 255 -17.89 23.21 29.00
C LEU A 255 -16.96 24.28 29.58
N GLN A 256 -15.67 24.27 29.25
CA GLN A 256 -14.70 25.31 29.66
C GLN A 256 -15.11 26.70 29.15
N ARG A 257 -15.67 26.81 27.93
CA ARG A 257 -16.22 28.07 27.42
C ARG A 257 -17.44 28.54 28.24
N ILE A 258 -18.35 27.63 28.61
CA ILE A 258 -19.51 27.92 29.46
C ILE A 258 -19.08 28.36 30.87
N GLU A 259 -18.07 27.71 31.46
CA GLU A 259 -17.52 28.08 32.76
C GLU A 259 -16.83 29.45 32.72
N LYS A 260 -16.00 29.71 31.71
CA LYS A 260 -15.36 31.02 31.49
C LYS A 260 -16.42 32.13 31.35
N ARG A 261 -17.49 31.89 30.59
CA ARG A 261 -18.63 32.81 30.46
C ARG A 261 -19.30 33.09 31.81
N LYS A 262 -19.65 32.05 32.57
CA LYS A 262 -20.27 32.20 33.91
C LYS A 262 -19.37 32.97 34.87
N ALA A 263 -18.06 32.76 34.83
CA ALA A 263 -17.10 33.51 35.65
C ALA A 263 -17.04 35.00 35.25
N LEU A 264 -17.10 35.32 33.95
CA LEU A 264 -17.19 36.71 33.45
C LEU A 264 -18.52 37.37 33.83
N GLU A 265 -19.65 36.66 33.75
CA GLU A 265 -20.98 37.14 34.16
C GLU A 265 -21.05 37.40 35.67
N GLN A 266 -20.47 36.51 36.50
CA GLN A 266 -20.34 36.73 37.94
C GLN A 266 -19.41 37.90 38.26
N LYS A 267 -18.29 38.04 37.53
CA LYS A 267 -17.39 39.20 37.67
C LYS A 267 -18.13 40.50 37.34
N ALA A 268 -18.94 40.53 36.28
CA ALA A 268 -19.76 41.69 35.93
C ALA A 268 -20.82 42.01 36.99
N ALA A 269 -21.49 41.00 37.55
CA ALA A 269 -22.50 41.17 38.60
C ALA A 269 -21.91 41.65 39.95
N GLY A 270 -20.63 41.39 40.21
CA GLY A 270 -19.91 41.88 41.39
C GLY A 270 -19.42 43.34 41.30
N ILE A 271 -19.60 44.00 40.14
CA ILE A 271 -19.26 45.42 39.97
C ILE A 271 -20.44 46.25 40.49
N GLU A 272 -20.38 46.66 41.76
CA GLU A 272 -21.41 47.50 42.38
C GLU A 272 -21.50 48.88 41.69
N VAL A 273 -22.59 49.10 40.94
CA VAL A 273 -22.96 50.43 40.47
C VAL A 273 -23.62 51.16 41.64
N GLY A 274 -22.85 52.00 42.33
CA GLY A 274 -23.38 52.92 43.34
C GLY A 274 -24.38 53.90 42.72
N ALA A 275 -25.67 53.59 42.84
CA ALA A 275 -26.75 54.45 42.37
C ALA A 275 -26.94 55.63 43.35
N ALA A 276 -26.33 56.77 43.05
CA ALA A 276 -26.62 58.03 43.73
C ALA A 276 -27.98 58.58 43.23
N ASP A 277 -28.92 58.75 44.16
CA ASP A 277 -30.29 59.22 43.90
C ASP A 277 -30.33 60.62 43.24
N VAL A 278 -30.98 60.72 42.07
CA VAL A 278 -31.33 62.00 41.47
C VAL A 278 -32.72 62.43 41.95
N LYS A 279 -32.77 63.26 42.99
CA LYS A 279 -33.97 64.01 43.38
C LYS A 279 -33.64 65.46 43.76
N ASP A 280 -33.91 66.34 42.80
CA ASP A 280 -34.55 67.66 42.94
C ASP A 280 -34.10 68.62 44.06
N ALA A 281 -33.37 69.69 43.69
CA ALA A 281 -33.64 71.07 44.16
C ALA A 281 -32.73 72.12 43.48
N THR A 282 -33.22 73.36 43.42
CA THR A 282 -32.61 74.53 42.77
C THR A 282 -31.58 75.31 43.62
N ASN A 283 -30.73 76.08 42.92
CA ASN A 283 -29.95 77.27 43.36
C ASN A 283 -28.65 77.09 44.18
N GLY A 284 -27.60 77.77 43.71
CA GLY A 284 -26.49 78.25 44.55
C GLY A 284 -25.13 77.58 44.32
N ALA A 285 -24.19 78.33 43.72
CA ALA A 285 -22.77 77.97 43.67
C ALA A 285 -21.97 78.84 44.67
N PRO A 286 -20.70 78.55 44.99
CA PRO A 286 -19.98 77.26 44.96
C PRO A 286 -19.24 76.96 46.28
N GLN A 287 -18.91 75.68 46.56
CA GLN A 287 -17.75 75.34 47.41
C GLN A 287 -17.14 73.98 47.07
N SER A 288 -15.88 73.78 47.47
CA SER A 288 -14.90 72.95 46.77
C SER A 288 -14.44 71.69 47.52
N LYS A 289 -13.78 70.78 46.79
CA LYS A 289 -13.02 69.59 47.27
C LYS A 289 -13.85 68.42 47.83
N ALA A 290 -14.60 67.77 46.95
CA ALA A 290 -15.07 66.37 47.14
C ALA A 290 -15.23 65.59 45.82
N LEU A 291 -15.48 66.27 44.71
CA LEU A 291 -15.97 65.68 43.44
C LEU A 291 -14.95 64.83 42.67
N GLU A 292 -13.64 65.11 42.75
CA GLU A 292 -12.62 64.43 41.93
C GLU A 292 -12.45 62.93 42.27
N ALA A 293 -12.81 62.50 43.49
CA ALA A 293 -12.62 61.10 43.93
C ALA A 293 -13.79 60.17 43.56
N GLU A 294 -15.01 60.69 43.40
CA GLU A 294 -16.16 59.92 42.90
C GLU A 294 -16.12 59.81 41.38
N GLU A 295 -15.76 60.88 40.69
CA GLU A 295 -15.72 60.91 39.23
C GLU A 295 -14.68 59.92 38.67
N VAL A 296 -13.48 59.84 39.26
CA VAL A 296 -12.44 58.85 38.90
C VAL A 296 -12.93 57.40 39.10
N LYS A 297 -13.56 57.08 40.23
CA LYS A 297 -14.13 55.74 40.47
C LYS A 297 -15.20 55.37 39.45
N SER A 298 -16.06 56.33 39.07
CA SER A 298 -17.10 56.11 38.07
C SER A 298 -16.54 55.83 36.67
N VAL A 299 -15.36 56.37 36.35
CA VAL A 299 -14.65 56.13 35.09
C VAL A 299 -13.95 54.77 35.10
N GLU A 300 -13.25 54.41 36.19
CA GLU A 300 -12.60 53.09 36.31
C GLU A 300 -13.62 51.94 36.19
N VAL A 301 -14.75 52.04 36.89
CA VAL A 301 -15.86 51.06 36.80
C VAL A 301 -16.39 50.91 35.37
N ARG A 302 -16.53 52.02 34.62
CA ARG A 302 -16.96 51.97 33.21
C ARG A 302 -15.93 51.32 32.29
N VAL A 303 -14.63 51.51 32.55
CA VAL A 303 -13.55 50.87 31.78
C VAL A 303 -13.55 49.36 32.00
N GLU A 304 -13.68 48.89 33.24
CA GLU A 304 -13.77 47.44 33.53
C GLU A 304 -15.01 46.79 32.91
N ILE A 305 -16.20 47.40 33.04
CA ILE A 305 -17.43 46.88 32.40
C ILE A 305 -17.25 46.80 30.89
N THR A 306 -16.67 47.82 30.26
CA THR A 306 -16.42 47.83 28.80
C THR A 306 -15.46 46.72 28.38
N SER A 307 -14.42 46.43 29.18
CA SER A 307 -13.50 45.32 28.91
C SER A 307 -14.18 43.96 29.03
N VAL A 308 -14.99 43.74 30.08
CA VAL A 308 -15.71 42.48 30.30
C VAL A 308 -16.76 42.25 29.20
N VAL A 309 -17.51 43.28 28.82
CA VAL A 309 -18.46 43.21 27.69
C VAL A 309 -17.74 42.87 26.39
N LYS A 310 -16.54 43.44 26.14
CA LYS A 310 -15.75 43.10 24.94
C LYS A 310 -15.34 41.62 24.92
N GLU A 311 -14.84 41.08 26.04
CA GLU A 311 -14.49 39.65 26.13
C GLU A 311 -15.70 38.74 25.95
N VAL A 312 -16.87 39.11 26.49
CA VAL A 312 -18.11 38.34 26.30
C VAL A 312 -18.57 38.40 24.84
N VAL A 313 -18.52 39.57 24.19
CA VAL A 313 -18.88 39.71 22.77
C VAL A 313 -17.91 38.96 21.84
N GLU A 314 -16.62 38.91 22.17
CA GLU A 314 -15.65 38.07 21.43
C GLU A 314 -15.98 36.57 21.56
N ILE A 315 -16.34 36.11 22.77
CA ILE A 315 -16.79 34.72 23.01
C ILE A 315 -18.12 34.40 22.30
N GLU A 316 -19.05 35.36 22.22
CA GLU A 316 -20.34 35.19 21.54
C GLU A 316 -20.22 35.28 20.01
N ALA A 317 -19.32 36.10 19.48
CA ALA A 317 -19.00 36.15 18.06
C ALA A 317 -18.45 34.80 17.55
N GLU A 318 -17.53 34.18 18.30
CA GLU A 318 -17.08 32.79 18.03
C GLU A 318 -18.23 31.76 18.10
N GLY A 319 -19.28 32.04 18.87
CA GLY A 319 -20.42 31.16 19.10
C GLY A 319 -21.49 31.14 17.99
N THR A 320 -21.41 32.02 16.99
CA THR A 320 -22.44 32.12 15.92
C THR A 320 -22.11 31.25 14.69
N SER A 321 -21.03 30.45 14.76
CA SER A 321 -20.68 29.47 13.73
C SER A 321 -21.61 28.25 13.79
N ASN A 322 -22.77 28.36 13.12
CA ASN A 322 -23.70 27.25 12.89
C ASN A 322 -23.02 26.13 12.09
N GLY A 323 -22.40 25.21 12.81
CA GLY A 323 -21.56 24.16 12.24
C GLY A 323 -20.18 24.69 11.86
N GLU A 324 -19.14 24.00 12.34
CA GLU A 324 -17.89 23.94 11.58
C GLU A 324 -18.23 23.24 10.26
N GLU A 325 -18.50 24.03 9.21
CA GLU A 325 -18.52 23.54 7.83
C GLU A 325 -17.14 22.90 7.60
N GLN A 326 -17.08 21.57 7.69
CA GLN A 326 -15.80 20.86 7.72
C GLN A 326 -15.12 21.11 6.38
N VAL A 327 -14.15 22.02 6.39
CA VAL A 327 -13.35 22.36 5.20
C VAL A 327 -12.84 21.03 4.64
N PRO A 328 -13.27 20.65 3.42
CA PRO A 328 -13.01 19.31 2.90
C PRO A 328 -11.51 19.09 2.88
N PHE A 329 -11.05 17.90 3.29
CA PHE A 329 -9.62 17.63 3.41
C PHE A 329 -8.95 17.71 2.03
N VAL A 330 -8.18 18.77 1.81
CA VAL A 330 -7.37 18.96 0.59
C VAL A 330 -5.95 18.46 0.83
N PHE A 331 -5.49 17.57 -0.06
CA PHE A 331 -4.08 17.21 -0.16
C PHE A 331 -3.35 18.23 -1.03
N ASP A 332 -2.77 19.23 -0.39
CA ASP A 332 -2.05 20.36 -1.01
C ASP A 332 -0.55 20.08 -1.17
N ASP A 333 0.15 20.99 -1.84
CA ASP A 333 1.60 20.86 -2.08
C ASP A 333 2.41 20.80 -0.77
N ALA A 334 1.94 21.40 0.32
CA ALA A 334 2.56 21.29 1.64
C ALA A 334 2.46 19.87 2.23
N LYS A 335 1.30 19.20 2.10
CA LYS A 335 1.15 17.78 2.49
C LYS A 335 1.92 16.85 1.54
N LEU A 336 2.09 17.23 0.27
CA LEU A 336 2.93 16.51 -0.69
C LEU A 336 4.42 16.60 -0.33
N GLU A 337 4.93 17.78 -0.02
CA GLU A 337 6.31 17.99 0.44
C GLU A 337 6.55 17.20 1.73
N ARG A 338 5.66 17.34 2.72
CA ARG A 338 5.71 16.62 3.99
C ARG A 338 5.71 15.09 3.84
N LEU A 339 4.90 14.54 2.93
CA LEU A 339 4.92 13.12 2.63
C LEU A 339 6.26 12.70 1.99
N ASN A 340 6.81 13.52 1.08
CA ASN A 340 8.12 13.27 0.48
C ASN A 340 9.27 13.30 1.49
N GLU A 341 9.25 14.20 2.51
CA GLU A 341 10.21 14.16 3.63
C GLU A 341 10.19 12.80 4.36
N ILE A 342 8.98 12.33 4.70
CA ILE A 342 8.77 11.09 5.44
C ILE A 342 9.24 9.88 4.61
N LEU A 343 8.88 9.82 3.32
CA LEU A 343 9.32 8.77 2.40
C LEU A 343 10.84 8.80 2.18
N GLY A 344 11.44 9.99 2.15
CA GLY A 344 12.89 10.19 2.00
C GLY A 344 13.74 9.51 3.07
N LYS A 345 13.23 9.35 4.30
CA LYS A 345 13.96 8.69 5.40
C LYS A 345 14.32 7.22 5.12
N TYR A 346 13.59 6.56 4.22
CA TYR A 346 13.87 5.19 3.79
C TYR A 346 15.05 5.07 2.83
N VAL A 347 15.46 6.15 2.16
CA VAL A 347 16.50 6.12 1.12
C VAL A 347 17.86 5.72 1.71
N GLY A 348 18.62 4.93 0.95
CA GLY A 348 19.90 4.39 1.37
C GLY A 348 19.84 2.93 1.82
N THR A 349 20.97 2.43 2.35
CA THR A 349 21.11 1.05 2.83
C THR A 349 20.81 1.00 4.32
N ARG A 350 19.68 0.38 4.68
CA ARG A 350 19.19 0.29 6.07
C ARG A 350 18.81 -1.15 6.43
N ASN A 351 18.56 -1.41 7.72
CA ASN A 351 18.06 -2.69 8.19
C ASN A 351 16.52 -2.66 8.24
N TYR A 352 15.87 -3.54 7.48
CA TYR A 352 14.42 -3.55 7.27
C TYR A 352 13.71 -4.73 7.97
N HIS A 353 14.30 -5.36 8.98
CA HIS A 353 13.69 -6.52 9.68
C HIS A 353 12.27 -6.21 10.21
N ASN A 354 12.07 -5.07 10.87
CA ASN A 354 10.73 -4.61 11.33
C ASN A 354 9.74 -4.39 10.19
N PHE A 355 10.23 -4.11 8.98
CA PHE A 355 9.41 -3.88 7.79
C PHE A 355 9.04 -5.16 7.04
N THR A 356 9.38 -6.34 7.54
CA THR A 356 8.97 -7.63 6.96
C THR A 356 8.32 -8.51 8.02
N ALA A 357 8.16 -9.80 7.74
CA ALA A 357 7.80 -10.83 8.69
C ALA A 357 8.89 -11.93 8.71
N ARG A 358 9.14 -12.52 9.88
CA ARG A 358 9.99 -13.72 10.07
C ARG A 358 11.48 -13.56 9.71
N ILE A 359 12.00 -12.34 9.58
CA ILE A 359 13.43 -12.06 9.41
C ILE A 359 13.96 -11.42 10.70
N LYS A 360 15.07 -11.94 11.21
CA LYS A 360 15.71 -11.43 12.43
C LYS A 360 16.56 -10.17 12.14
N PRO A 361 16.83 -9.30 13.14
CA PRO A 361 17.64 -8.11 12.94
C PRO A 361 19.08 -8.41 12.46
N GLU A 362 19.65 -9.56 12.84
CA GLU A 362 21.03 -9.95 12.52
C GLU A 362 21.15 -10.56 11.12
N ASP A 363 20.04 -10.95 10.49
CA ASP A 363 20.04 -11.58 9.18
C ASP A 363 20.59 -10.61 8.12
N PRO A 364 21.66 -10.96 7.37
CA PRO A 364 22.18 -10.11 6.30
C PRO A 364 21.12 -9.77 5.25
N SER A 365 20.14 -10.66 5.05
CA SER A 365 19.00 -10.44 4.17
C SER A 365 17.96 -9.47 4.73
N ALA A 366 18.09 -8.96 5.96
CA ALA A 366 17.32 -7.81 6.43
C ALA A 366 17.81 -6.48 5.83
N LYS A 367 19.07 -6.40 5.37
CA LYS A 367 19.62 -5.16 4.78
C LYS A 367 19.09 -4.96 3.36
N ARG A 368 18.53 -3.79 3.08
CA ARG A 368 18.03 -3.42 1.74
C ARG A 368 18.45 -2.00 1.39
N TYR A 369 18.61 -1.77 0.08
CA TYR A 369 18.96 -0.48 -0.51
C TYR A 369 17.76 0.07 -1.29
N ILE A 370 17.21 1.17 -0.77
CA ILE A 370 16.21 1.99 -1.45
C ILE A 370 16.94 3.11 -2.19
N ILE A 371 16.66 3.22 -3.49
CA ILE A 371 17.28 4.18 -4.41
C ILE A 371 16.52 5.51 -4.37
N SER A 372 15.18 5.44 -4.39
CA SER A 372 14.30 6.58 -4.22
C SER A 372 12.95 6.13 -3.67
N PHE A 373 12.26 7.03 -2.97
CA PHE A 373 10.87 6.86 -2.56
C PHE A 373 10.22 8.24 -2.52
N THR A 374 9.21 8.45 -3.37
CA THR A 374 8.59 9.76 -3.58
C THR A 374 7.09 9.64 -3.78
N ALA A 375 6.33 10.67 -3.40
CA ALA A 375 4.93 10.84 -3.75
C ALA A 375 4.78 11.81 -4.93
N GLY A 376 3.90 11.47 -5.88
CA GLY A 376 3.49 12.34 -6.98
C GLY A 376 2.29 13.22 -6.62
N LYS A 377 1.87 14.08 -7.57
CA LYS A 377 0.67 14.91 -7.41
C LYS A 377 -0.60 14.06 -7.33
N VAL A 378 -1.65 14.63 -6.74
CA VAL A 378 -2.98 14.02 -6.70
C VAL A 378 -3.47 13.72 -8.13
N ILE A 379 -3.97 12.51 -8.32
CA ILE A 379 -4.66 12.06 -9.53
C ILE A 379 -6.10 11.70 -9.20
N GLU A 380 -7.01 11.87 -10.15
CA GLU A 380 -8.40 11.44 -10.02
C GLU A 380 -8.64 10.18 -10.86
N VAL A 381 -9.29 9.19 -10.26
CA VAL A 381 -9.63 7.91 -10.90
C VAL A 381 -11.03 7.52 -10.44
N GLN A 382 -11.97 7.39 -11.39
CA GLN A 382 -13.37 7.00 -11.11
C GLN A 382 -14.04 7.89 -10.01
N GLY A 383 -13.77 9.21 -10.05
CA GLY A 383 -14.29 10.17 -9.07
C GLY A 383 -13.62 10.14 -7.68
N MET A 384 -12.61 9.30 -7.47
CA MET A 384 -11.84 9.24 -6.22
C MET A 384 -10.41 9.79 -6.44
N GLN A 385 -9.92 10.55 -5.47
CA GLN A 385 -8.58 11.14 -5.50
C GLN A 385 -7.54 10.24 -4.84
N PHE A 386 -6.39 10.07 -5.49
CA PHE A 386 -5.26 9.26 -5.03
C PHE A 386 -3.93 10.02 -5.11
N VAL A 387 -3.01 9.67 -4.22
CA VAL A 387 -1.60 10.06 -4.27
C VAL A 387 -0.78 8.83 -4.70
N PRO A 388 -0.13 8.84 -5.88
CA PRO A 388 0.74 7.75 -6.31
C PRO A 388 2.09 7.86 -5.60
N CYS A 389 2.45 6.84 -4.82
CA CYS A 389 3.71 6.75 -4.10
C CYS A 389 4.63 5.75 -4.81
N THR A 390 5.69 6.24 -5.44
CA THR A 390 6.63 5.46 -6.26
C THR A 390 7.89 5.14 -5.46
N VAL A 391 8.24 3.85 -5.37
CA VAL A 391 9.47 3.38 -4.71
C VAL A 391 10.36 2.62 -5.68
N VAL A 392 11.65 2.93 -5.68
CA VAL A 392 12.67 2.23 -6.47
C VAL A 392 13.71 1.63 -5.51
N GLY A 393 13.95 0.34 -5.63
CA GLY A 393 14.92 -0.38 -4.77
C GLY A 393 15.55 -1.56 -5.50
N GLN A 394 16.73 -1.99 -5.05
CA GLN A 394 17.41 -3.16 -5.66
C GLN A 394 16.57 -4.43 -5.53
N SER A 395 16.06 -4.66 -4.32
CA SER A 395 15.16 -5.76 -3.98
C SER A 395 14.28 -5.38 -2.80
N PHE A 396 13.19 -6.12 -2.61
CA PHE A 396 12.24 -5.91 -1.51
C PHE A 396 11.97 -7.25 -0.82
N MET A 397 11.71 -7.21 0.49
CA MET A 397 11.24 -8.34 1.28
C MET A 397 9.70 -8.45 1.24
N LEU A 398 9.19 -9.58 1.73
CA LEU A 398 7.76 -9.80 1.91
C LEU A 398 7.14 -8.64 2.71
N HIS A 399 6.03 -8.09 2.21
CA HIS A 399 5.30 -6.96 2.79
C HIS A 399 6.08 -5.62 2.97
N GLN A 400 7.35 -5.53 2.55
CA GLN A 400 8.21 -4.37 2.88
C GLN A 400 7.61 -3.03 2.47
N ILE A 401 7.18 -2.91 1.21
CA ILE A 401 6.62 -1.67 0.67
C ILE A 401 5.32 -1.30 1.42
N ARG A 402 4.46 -2.29 1.69
CA ARG A 402 3.18 -2.11 2.42
C ARG A 402 3.41 -1.61 3.85
N LYS A 403 4.44 -2.12 4.54
CA LYS A 403 4.83 -1.66 5.89
C LYS A 403 5.46 -0.26 5.88
N MET A 404 6.25 0.08 4.86
CA MET A 404 6.81 1.42 4.70
C MET A 404 5.71 2.47 4.43
N ILE A 405 4.77 2.16 3.52
CA ILE A 405 3.59 2.99 3.20
C ILE A 405 2.69 3.15 4.44
N GLY A 406 2.33 2.05 5.11
CA GLY A 406 1.47 2.12 6.29
C GLY A 406 2.07 2.95 7.43
N THR A 407 3.39 2.87 7.62
CA THR A 407 4.10 3.70 8.61
C THR A 407 4.11 5.18 8.19
N ALA A 408 4.28 5.49 6.90
CA ALA A 408 4.20 6.87 6.40
C ALA A 408 2.79 7.46 6.56
N ILE A 409 1.74 6.68 6.30
CA ILE A 409 0.35 7.08 6.57
C ILE A 409 0.14 7.35 8.06
N ALA A 410 0.65 6.50 8.95
CA ALA A 410 0.53 6.69 10.40
C ALA A 410 1.21 8.00 10.89
N ILE A 411 2.35 8.38 10.31
CA ILE A 411 3.02 9.66 10.63
C ILE A 411 2.22 10.85 10.07
N MET A 412 1.75 10.78 8.81
CA MET A 412 0.94 11.85 8.20
C MET A 412 -0.36 12.14 8.97
N ARG A 413 -0.92 11.12 9.63
CA ARG A 413 -2.11 11.22 10.48
C ARG A 413 -1.83 11.66 11.91
N GLY A 414 -0.55 11.82 12.30
CA GLY A 414 -0.14 12.15 13.67
C GLY A 414 -0.31 11.00 14.68
N CYS A 415 -0.45 9.75 14.22
CA CYS A 415 -0.58 8.59 15.10
C CYS A 415 0.76 8.20 15.77
N VAL A 416 1.88 8.55 15.14
CA VAL A 416 3.25 8.27 15.59
C VAL A 416 4.20 9.40 15.22
N PRO A 417 5.30 9.60 15.98
CA PRO A 417 6.27 10.63 15.70
C PRO A 417 7.18 10.27 14.51
N ASP A 418 7.73 11.29 13.87
CA ASP A 418 8.76 11.22 12.82
C ASP A 418 9.94 10.29 13.09
N SER A 419 10.32 10.13 14.36
CA SER A 419 11.45 9.32 14.79
C SER A 419 11.19 7.81 14.66
N ILE A 420 9.92 7.38 14.49
CA ILE A 420 9.57 5.95 14.45
C ILE A 420 10.23 5.21 13.28
N ILE A 421 10.48 5.89 12.14
CA ILE A 421 11.19 5.29 11.00
C ILE A 421 12.66 5.04 11.35
N ASP A 422 13.36 6.05 11.85
CA ASP A 422 14.77 5.92 12.25
C ASP A 422 14.95 4.94 13.42
N PHE A 423 13.97 4.86 14.33
CA PHE A 423 13.93 3.87 15.40
C PHE A 423 13.69 2.45 14.87
N ALA A 424 12.73 2.25 13.96
CA ALA A 424 12.41 0.93 13.38
C ALA A 424 13.48 0.41 12.41
N LEU A 425 14.32 1.28 11.84
CA LEU A 425 15.44 0.90 10.96
C LEU A 425 16.73 0.54 11.74
N GLN A 426 16.77 0.72 13.05
CA GLN A 426 17.86 0.27 13.92
C GLN A 426 17.69 -1.21 14.29
N SER A 427 18.76 -2.00 14.15
CA SER A 427 18.73 -3.45 14.37
C SER A 427 18.61 -3.91 15.83
N LYS A 428 18.36 -2.99 16.78
CA LYS A 428 18.23 -3.30 18.21
C LYS A 428 16.78 -3.23 18.71
N ASN A 429 15.88 -2.68 17.90
CA ASN A 429 14.54 -2.32 18.30
C ASN A 429 13.55 -3.23 17.58
N ASP A 430 12.64 -3.86 18.30
CA ASP A 430 11.49 -4.56 17.70
C ASP A 430 10.33 -3.56 17.60
N VAL A 431 9.74 -3.44 16.40
CA VAL A 431 8.67 -2.49 16.10
C VAL A 431 7.63 -3.14 15.21
N ASN A 432 6.41 -3.29 15.73
CA ASN A 432 5.26 -3.71 14.94
C ASN A 432 4.84 -2.58 13.97
N THR A 433 5.41 -2.57 12.76
CA THR A 433 5.09 -1.56 11.75
C THR A 433 3.74 -1.83 11.06
N PRO A 434 2.87 -0.81 10.89
CA PRO A 434 1.58 -0.98 10.25
C PRO A 434 1.70 -1.33 8.76
N MET A 435 1.04 -2.41 8.36
CA MET A 435 1.07 -2.94 6.99
C MET A 435 -0.18 -2.49 6.22
N ALA A 436 -0.04 -1.54 5.29
CA ALA A 436 -1.12 -1.09 4.41
C ALA A 436 -1.71 -2.24 3.56
N PRO A 437 -2.94 -2.11 3.01
CA PRO A 437 -3.54 -3.13 2.14
C PRO A 437 -2.73 -3.50 0.88
N GLU A 438 -3.05 -4.62 0.23
CA GLU A 438 -2.44 -5.00 -1.06
C GLU A 438 -2.99 -4.21 -2.25
N LEU A 439 -4.25 -3.77 -2.18
CA LEU A 439 -5.03 -3.26 -3.32
C LEU A 439 -4.30 -2.15 -4.10
N GLY A 440 -3.75 -1.16 -3.40
CA GLY A 440 -3.07 -0.03 -4.02
C GLY A 440 -1.72 -0.36 -4.66
N LEU A 441 -1.11 -1.52 -4.36
CA LEU A 441 0.26 -1.86 -4.74
C LEU A 441 0.33 -2.59 -6.08
N PHE A 442 1.23 -2.13 -6.96
CA PHE A 442 1.62 -2.89 -8.15
C PHE A 442 3.09 -2.70 -8.54
N LEU A 443 3.62 -3.70 -9.26
CA LEU A 443 4.95 -3.65 -9.87
C LEU A 443 4.91 -2.85 -11.16
N ASP A 444 5.67 -1.76 -11.23
CA ASP A 444 5.66 -0.82 -12.34
C ASP A 444 6.74 -1.13 -13.39
N GLU A 445 7.99 -1.39 -12.98
CA GLU A 445 9.10 -1.75 -13.89
C GLU A 445 10.16 -2.66 -13.24
N CYS A 446 10.70 -3.62 -14.02
CA CYS A 446 11.91 -4.38 -13.69
C CYS A 446 13.09 -3.95 -14.57
N PHE A 447 14.18 -3.49 -13.97
CA PHE A 447 15.33 -2.94 -14.71
C PHE A 447 16.42 -3.98 -14.92
N TYR A 448 17.00 -3.97 -16.13
CA TYR A 448 18.07 -4.88 -16.59
C TYR A 448 19.28 -4.11 -17.15
N SER A 449 19.52 -2.89 -16.65
CA SER A 449 20.62 -2.00 -17.05
C SER A 449 22.00 -2.67 -17.09
N ALA A 450 22.39 -3.47 -16.09
CA ALA A 450 23.68 -4.15 -16.08
C ALA A 450 23.76 -5.30 -17.11
N TYR A 451 22.67 -6.05 -17.29
CA TYR A 451 22.57 -7.07 -18.33
C TYR A 451 22.65 -6.44 -19.73
N ASN A 452 21.87 -5.38 -19.99
CA ASN A 452 21.86 -4.66 -21.26
C ASN A 452 23.24 -4.07 -21.58
N LYS A 453 23.92 -3.46 -20.61
CA LYS A 453 25.30 -2.98 -20.77
C LYS A 453 26.30 -4.11 -21.07
N LYS A 454 26.12 -5.29 -20.46
CA LYS A 454 27.03 -6.43 -20.64
C LYS A 454 26.87 -7.12 -22.01
N PHE A 455 25.66 -7.11 -22.59
CA PHE A 455 25.34 -7.89 -23.79
C PHE A 455 24.93 -7.06 -25.01
N SER A 456 25.02 -5.73 -24.95
CA SER A 456 24.63 -4.75 -26.01
C SER A 456 25.09 -5.12 -27.42
N ASN A 457 26.28 -5.71 -27.55
CA ASN A 457 26.90 -6.02 -28.84
C ASN A 457 26.41 -7.36 -29.44
N SER A 458 25.50 -8.07 -28.77
CA SER A 458 25.14 -9.47 -29.06
C SER A 458 23.67 -9.80 -28.90
N HIS A 459 22.94 -9.04 -28.08
CA HIS A 459 21.53 -9.23 -27.78
C HIS A 459 20.84 -7.87 -27.74
N GLU A 460 19.58 -7.88 -28.13
CA GLU A 460 18.66 -6.75 -28.01
C GLU A 460 18.50 -6.32 -26.54
N LYS A 461 18.26 -5.02 -26.33
CA LYS A 461 18.02 -4.42 -25.03
C LYS A 461 16.71 -4.96 -24.43
N LEU A 462 16.78 -5.51 -23.23
CA LEU A 462 15.59 -5.85 -22.45
C LEU A 462 15.09 -4.61 -21.70
N SER A 463 14.00 -4.01 -22.18
CA SER A 463 13.33 -2.85 -21.60
C SER A 463 11.86 -2.79 -22.02
N GLN A 464 11.07 -1.93 -21.34
CA GLN A 464 9.69 -1.60 -21.74
C GLN A 464 9.61 -0.68 -22.99
N GLU A 465 10.75 -0.24 -23.51
CA GLU A 465 10.87 0.61 -24.70
C GLU A 465 10.18 0.00 -25.93
N GLY A 466 9.25 0.76 -26.51
CA GLY A 466 8.37 0.33 -27.61
C GLY A 466 7.00 -0.18 -27.16
N TYR A 467 6.75 -0.26 -25.85
CA TYR A 467 5.50 -0.76 -25.26
C TYR A 467 4.84 0.24 -24.29
N GLU A 468 5.43 1.43 -24.09
CA GLU A 468 4.99 2.42 -23.10
C GLU A 468 3.50 2.78 -23.23
N GLU A 469 3.00 3.04 -24.44
CA GLU A 469 1.60 3.36 -24.68
C GLU A 469 0.67 2.22 -24.22
N GLN A 470 1.04 0.97 -24.50
CA GLN A 470 0.25 -0.22 -24.15
C GLN A 470 0.27 -0.47 -22.63
N ILE A 471 1.42 -0.25 -21.99
CA ILE A 471 1.63 -0.35 -20.55
C ILE A 471 0.82 0.72 -19.82
N LEU A 472 0.90 1.98 -20.27
CA LEU A 472 0.12 3.10 -19.71
C LEU A 472 -1.37 2.90 -19.93
N LYS A 473 -1.79 2.44 -21.11
CA LYS A 473 -3.19 2.09 -21.39
C LYS A 473 -3.69 1.03 -20.41
N PHE A 474 -2.94 -0.05 -20.18
CA PHE A 474 -3.31 -1.07 -19.20
C PHE A 474 -3.31 -0.53 -17.75
N LYS A 475 -2.38 0.36 -17.40
CA LYS A 475 -2.35 1.07 -16.10
C LYS A 475 -3.63 1.88 -15.87
N HIS A 476 -4.04 2.68 -16.86
CA HIS A 476 -5.18 3.60 -16.77
C HIS A 476 -6.56 2.98 -17.03
N GLU A 477 -6.66 1.93 -17.86
CA GLU A 477 -7.94 1.28 -18.21
C GLU A 477 -8.24 0.04 -17.35
N VAL A 478 -7.23 -0.60 -16.74
CA VAL A 478 -7.41 -1.85 -15.98
C VAL A 478 -6.99 -1.69 -14.52
N ILE A 479 -5.75 -1.31 -14.24
CA ILE A 479 -5.23 -1.29 -12.86
C ILE A 479 -5.88 -0.18 -12.02
N TYR A 480 -5.82 1.06 -12.50
CA TYR A 480 -6.36 2.22 -11.78
C TYR A 480 -7.89 2.09 -11.53
N PRO A 481 -8.74 1.76 -12.52
CA PRO A 481 -10.17 1.60 -12.29
C PRO A 481 -10.48 0.44 -11.34
N HIS A 482 -9.75 -0.67 -11.39
CA HIS A 482 -9.90 -1.75 -10.41
C HIS A 482 -9.61 -1.29 -8.99
N ILE A 483 -8.51 -0.56 -8.76
CA ILE A 483 -8.17 -0.02 -7.43
C ILE A 483 -9.29 0.90 -6.93
N ALA A 484 -9.73 1.85 -7.76
CA ALA A 484 -10.73 2.84 -7.35
C ALA A 484 -12.12 2.24 -7.11
N THR A 485 -12.58 1.36 -8.01
CA THR A 485 -13.89 0.70 -7.85
C THR A 485 -13.92 -0.27 -6.66
N THR A 486 -12.82 -0.98 -6.40
CA THR A 486 -12.73 -1.88 -5.23
C THR A 486 -12.65 -1.09 -3.93
N GLU A 487 -11.93 0.05 -3.89
CA GLU A 487 -11.94 0.92 -2.71
C GLU A 487 -13.32 1.54 -2.47
N ALA A 488 -14.00 2.00 -3.53
CA ALA A 488 -15.35 2.57 -3.42
C ALA A 488 -16.41 1.54 -2.99
N LYS A 489 -16.26 0.27 -3.39
CA LYS A 489 -17.19 -0.82 -3.05
C LYS A 489 -16.92 -1.42 -1.67
N ASP A 490 -15.67 -1.81 -1.42
CA ASP A 490 -15.30 -2.65 -0.28
C ASP A 490 -14.64 -1.84 0.85
N GLY A 491 -14.28 -0.58 0.62
CA GLY A 491 -13.67 0.31 1.62
C GLY A 491 -12.34 -0.23 2.18
N THR A 492 -11.51 -0.84 1.35
CA THR A 492 -10.34 -1.63 1.78
C THR A 492 -9.35 -0.82 2.62
N MET A 493 -9.02 0.42 2.22
CA MET A 493 -8.19 1.36 2.98
C MET A 493 -8.98 1.92 4.18
N ALA A 494 -10.25 2.29 3.98
CA ALA A 494 -11.11 2.82 5.05
C ALA A 494 -11.22 1.85 6.26
N LEU A 495 -11.49 0.57 6.00
CA LEU A 495 -11.54 -0.50 7.01
C LEU A 495 -10.19 -0.70 7.70
N TRP A 496 -9.08 -0.62 6.95
CA TRP A 496 -7.74 -0.73 7.51
C TRP A 496 -7.38 0.44 8.43
N LEU A 497 -7.80 1.66 8.10
CA LEU A 497 -7.56 2.85 8.92
C LEU A 497 -8.22 2.76 10.30
N HIS A 498 -9.40 2.14 10.41
CA HIS A 498 -10.03 1.88 11.72
C HIS A 498 -9.18 0.95 12.62
N GLY A 499 -8.30 0.12 12.03
CA GLY A 499 -7.32 -0.70 12.75
C GLY A 499 -6.01 0.02 13.09
N LEU A 500 -5.79 1.25 12.59
CA LEU A 500 -4.57 2.04 12.80
C LEU A 500 -4.60 2.76 14.16
N ASN A 501 -4.70 1.96 15.23
CA ASN A 501 -4.94 2.41 16.59
C ASN A 501 -4.03 1.70 17.62
N ASP A 502 -4.03 2.24 18.83
CA ASP A 502 -3.17 1.87 19.95
C ASP A 502 -3.31 0.39 20.36
N ARG A 503 -4.49 -0.22 20.14
CA ARG A 503 -4.72 -1.64 20.41
C ARG A 503 -3.95 -2.57 19.48
N HIS A 504 -3.74 -2.17 18.22
CA HIS A 504 -2.96 -2.94 17.24
C HIS A 504 -1.48 -2.49 17.20
N TYR A 505 -1.22 -1.24 17.59
CA TYR A 505 0.10 -0.62 17.57
C TYR A 505 0.39 0.09 18.92
N PRO A 506 0.78 -0.64 19.98
CA PRO A 506 0.91 -0.08 21.33
C PRO A 506 1.83 1.14 21.47
N TYR A 507 2.83 1.28 20.61
CA TYR A 507 3.71 2.46 20.54
C TYR A 507 3.00 3.78 20.17
N PHE A 508 1.74 3.72 19.72
CA PHE A 508 0.93 4.90 19.44
C PHE A 508 0.46 5.54 20.77
N ALA A 509 0.10 4.73 21.78
CA ALA A 509 -0.36 5.21 23.08
C ALA A 509 0.73 6.03 23.80
N THR A 510 1.97 5.52 23.80
CA THR A 510 3.12 6.21 24.40
C THR A 510 3.36 7.61 23.81
N HIS A 511 2.96 7.83 22.55
CA HIS A 511 3.05 9.15 21.94
C HIS A 511 1.94 10.10 22.38
N ARG A 512 0.69 9.61 22.55
CA ARG A 512 -0.45 10.44 22.99
C ARG A 512 -0.25 11.03 24.39
N GLU A 513 0.50 10.34 25.26
CA GLU A 513 0.83 10.78 26.62
C GLU A 513 2.05 11.72 26.70
N GLY A 514 2.67 12.06 25.56
CA GLY A 514 3.83 12.95 25.52
C GLY A 514 5.15 12.31 25.96
N ALA A 515 5.20 11.00 26.16
CA ALA A 515 6.45 10.29 26.41
C ALA A 515 7.33 10.32 25.14
N LYS A 516 8.60 10.69 25.30
CA LYS A 516 9.59 10.63 24.22
C LYS A 516 10.00 9.16 24.01
N LEU A 517 9.80 8.67 22.79
CA LEU A 517 10.41 7.44 22.25
C LEU A 517 11.89 7.69 21.89
#